data_AF-A0A9Q3GRQ1-F1
#
_entry.id   AF-A0A9Q3GRQ1-F1
#
_cell.length_a   1.000
_cell.length_b   1.000
_cell.length_c   1.000
_cell.angle_alpha   90.00
_cell.angle_beta   90.00
_cell.angle_gamma   90.00
#
_symmetry.space_group_name_H-M   'P 1'
#
loop_
_entity.id
_entity.type
_entity.pdbx_description
1 polymer ?
#
loop_
_entity_poly.entity_id
_entity_poly.type
_entity_poly.pdbx_seq_one_letter_code
_entity_poly.pdbx_strand_id
1 'polypeptide(L)'
;MFNSTKFFLSLSNSTFIPVMTGDTNSSLKVVGVGKASLLCNSKPLNLDDCLYVPDLNCNLISLLALFKEKLTINHSENSFSIESNNSTLLSRKIINQLMNIDYILPKAHLTTYDKNLRHQRLGHPGIAVLKHLGFPTRDTICTICELNKADKQPFNEKFDNALLPLDCVHIDLVGLIHLPSISRFQYFLSITNQTTSYKMTEFLAKKSDSF
;
A
#
# COMPACT_ATOMS: atom_id res chain seq x y z
N MET A 1 -33.04 -14.33 12.12
CA MET A 1 -33.46 -12.93 12.09
C MET A 1 -32.30 -12.07 12.52
N PHE A 2 -31.89 -11.13 11.69
CA PHE A 2 -30.74 -10.27 11.94
C PHE A 2 -31.13 -8.79 11.85
N ASN A 3 -30.52 -7.97 12.69
CA ASN A 3 -30.79 -6.53 12.77
C ASN A 3 -29.90 -5.66 11.89
N SER A 4 -28.89 -6.25 11.24
CA SER A 4 -27.96 -5.51 10.37
C SER A 4 -27.84 -6.17 9.00
N THR A 5 -27.72 -5.35 7.94
CA THR A 5 -27.41 -5.84 6.60
C THR A 5 -26.01 -6.46 6.50
N LYS A 6 -25.10 -6.16 7.45
CA LYS A 6 -23.73 -6.69 7.51
C LYS A 6 -23.64 -8.21 7.62
N PHE A 7 -24.71 -8.85 8.11
CA PHE A 7 -24.78 -10.31 8.21
C PHE A 7 -25.06 -10.99 6.87
N PHE A 8 -25.55 -10.28 5.86
CA PHE A 8 -26.06 -10.87 4.63
C PHE A 8 -25.03 -10.83 3.50
N LEU A 9 -24.83 -11.98 2.85
CA LEU A 9 -24.06 -12.10 1.60
C LEU A 9 -24.89 -11.70 0.39
N SER A 10 -26.19 -12.00 0.45
CA SER A 10 -27.18 -11.59 -0.54
C SER A 10 -28.47 -11.26 0.20
N LEU A 11 -29.11 -10.17 -0.20
CA LEU A 11 -30.38 -9.72 0.38
C LEU A 11 -31.33 -9.40 -0.77
N SER A 12 -32.49 -10.06 -0.77
CA SER A 12 -33.60 -9.72 -1.63
C SER A 12 -34.62 -8.92 -0.83
N ASN A 13 -35.13 -7.83 -1.41
CA ASN A 13 -36.20 -7.07 -0.78
C ASN A 13 -37.46 -7.93 -0.77
N SER A 14 -38.02 -8.14 0.41
CA SER A 14 -39.28 -8.87 0.56
C SER A 14 -40.43 -7.90 0.72
N THR A 15 -41.62 -8.33 0.31
CA THR A 15 -42.86 -7.68 0.74
C THR A 15 -42.93 -7.66 2.26
N PHE A 16 -43.57 -6.63 2.80
CA PHE A 16 -43.70 -6.41 4.24
C PHE A 16 -44.35 -7.63 4.92
N ILE A 17 -43.56 -8.38 5.69
CA ILE A 17 -44.06 -9.46 6.55
C ILE A 17 -44.01 -8.94 7.98
N PRO A 18 -45.17 -8.71 8.64
CA PRO A 18 -45.19 -8.35 10.05
C PRO A 18 -44.77 -9.55 10.90
N VAL A 19 -43.79 -9.36 11.77
CA VAL A 19 -43.43 -10.34 12.80
C VAL A 19 -44.08 -9.89 14.10
N MET A 20 -45.07 -10.67 14.54
CA MET A 20 -45.73 -10.43 15.82
C MET A 20 -44.77 -10.78 16.95
N THR A 21 -44.50 -9.81 17.81
CA THR A 21 -43.81 -10.04 19.07
C THR A 21 -44.84 -10.26 20.18
N GLY A 22 -44.40 -10.64 21.39
CA GLY A 22 -45.31 -10.86 22.53
C GLY A 22 -46.05 -9.60 22.99
N ASP A 23 -45.74 -8.45 22.41
CA ASP A 23 -46.43 -7.18 22.61
C ASP A 23 -47.43 -6.96 21.46
N THR A 24 -48.73 -6.91 21.79
CA THR A 24 -49.83 -6.93 20.80
C THR A 24 -49.89 -5.67 19.93
N ASN A 25 -49.18 -4.61 20.32
CA ASN A 25 -49.17 -3.32 19.63
C ASN A 25 -47.88 -3.02 18.85
N SER A 26 -46.84 -3.87 18.92
CA SER A 26 -45.56 -3.62 18.24
C SER A 26 -45.17 -4.79 17.31
N SER A 27 -45.62 -4.70 16.05
CA SER A 27 -45.18 -5.61 14.99
C SER A 27 -43.81 -5.17 14.45
N LEU A 28 -42.84 -6.09 14.43
CA LEU A 28 -41.55 -5.85 13.79
C LEU A 28 -41.65 -6.03 12.27
N LYS A 29 -40.88 -5.23 11.54
CA LYS A 29 -40.95 -5.14 10.08
C LYS A 29 -39.84 -5.96 9.43
N VAL A 30 -40.20 -6.99 8.65
CA VAL A 30 -39.24 -7.68 7.78
C VAL A 30 -39.05 -6.87 6.51
N VAL A 31 -37.80 -6.46 6.27
CA VAL A 31 -37.42 -5.61 5.12
C VAL A 31 -36.81 -6.45 3.99
N GLY A 32 -36.27 -7.62 4.29
CA GLY A 32 -35.71 -8.51 3.29
C GLY A 32 -35.47 -9.92 3.77
N VAL A 33 -35.26 -10.81 2.79
CA VAL A 33 -34.89 -12.21 3.00
C VAL A 33 -33.64 -12.51 2.19
N GLY A 34 -32.71 -13.26 2.76
CA GLY A 34 -31.46 -13.57 2.07
C GLY A 34 -30.58 -14.57 2.79
N LYS A 35 -29.39 -14.79 2.23
CA LYS A 35 -28.37 -15.67 2.82
C LYS A 35 -27.50 -14.88 3.78
N ALA A 36 -27.42 -15.31 5.04
CA ALA A 36 -26.58 -14.72 6.06
C ALA A 36 -25.32 -15.58 6.29
N SER A 37 -24.19 -14.93 6.60
CA SER A 37 -22.94 -15.61 6.95
C SER A 37 -22.39 -15.06 8.27
N LEU A 38 -22.22 -15.95 9.23
CA LEU A 38 -21.62 -15.65 10.54
C LEU A 38 -20.18 -16.15 10.58
N LEU A 39 -19.24 -15.28 10.93
CA LEU A 39 -17.85 -15.70 11.09
C LEU A 39 -17.64 -16.31 12.48
N CYS A 40 -17.37 -17.60 12.52
CA CYS A 40 -17.25 -18.43 13.72
C CYS A 40 -15.84 -19.05 13.74
N ASN A 41 -14.94 -18.56 14.59
CA ASN A 41 -13.55 -19.03 14.70
C ASN A 41 -12.84 -19.22 13.34
N SER A 42 -12.91 -18.18 12.49
CA SER A 42 -12.33 -18.16 11.13
C SER A 42 -12.99 -19.07 10.10
N LYS A 43 -14.11 -19.73 10.42
CA LYS A 43 -14.97 -20.46 9.48
C LYS A 43 -16.32 -19.76 9.31
N PRO A 44 -16.81 -19.54 8.08
CA PRO A 44 -18.14 -18.98 7.86
C PRO A 44 -19.23 -20.05 8.11
N LEU A 45 -20.23 -19.70 8.92
CA LEU A 45 -21.49 -20.42 9.04
C LEU A 45 -22.52 -19.75 8.13
N ASN A 46 -22.86 -20.41 7.02
CA ASN A 46 -23.85 -19.92 6.09
C ASN A 46 -25.24 -20.38 6.54
N LEU A 47 -26.19 -19.44 6.59
CA LEU A 47 -27.58 -19.68 6.92
C LEU A 47 -28.44 -19.17 5.76
N ASP A 48 -29.25 -20.07 5.21
CA ASP A 48 -30.20 -19.74 4.16
C ASP A 48 -31.51 -19.20 4.76
N ASP A 49 -32.31 -18.51 3.94
CA ASP A 49 -33.65 -17.99 4.28
C ASP A 49 -33.71 -17.12 5.56
N CYS A 50 -32.69 -16.28 5.75
CA CYS A 50 -32.60 -15.40 6.91
C CYS A 50 -33.40 -14.11 6.71
N LEU A 51 -34.16 -13.70 7.73
CA LEU A 51 -34.95 -12.47 7.73
C LEU A 51 -34.13 -11.27 8.22
N TYR A 52 -34.17 -10.16 7.49
CA TYR A 52 -33.63 -8.87 7.90
C TYR A 52 -34.71 -8.00 8.56
N VAL A 53 -34.49 -7.67 9.84
CA VAL A 53 -35.43 -6.92 10.68
C VAL A 53 -34.65 -5.83 11.43
N PRO A 54 -34.59 -4.58 10.92
CA PRO A 54 -33.76 -3.52 11.49
C PRO A 54 -34.15 -3.14 12.93
N ASP A 55 -35.45 -3.18 13.25
CA ASP A 55 -35.99 -2.79 14.56
C ASP A 55 -35.80 -3.87 15.66
N LEU A 56 -35.00 -4.90 15.39
CA LEU A 56 -34.76 -6.03 16.29
C LEU A 56 -33.64 -5.72 17.30
N ASN A 57 -33.94 -5.82 18.59
CA ASN A 57 -33.00 -5.50 19.67
C ASN A 57 -31.80 -6.46 19.78
N CYS A 58 -31.97 -7.72 19.37
CA CYS A 58 -30.91 -8.74 19.40
C CYS A 58 -31.04 -9.71 18.22
N ASN A 59 -29.93 -10.30 17.78
CA ASN A 59 -29.98 -11.27 16.68
C ASN A 59 -30.50 -12.62 17.19
N LEU A 60 -31.38 -13.25 16.40
CA LEU A 60 -32.00 -14.53 16.75
C LEU A 60 -31.76 -15.54 15.64
N ILE A 61 -31.30 -16.73 16.00
CA ILE A 61 -31.16 -17.85 15.07
C ILE A 61 -32.19 -18.90 15.45
N SER A 62 -32.97 -19.34 14.46
CA SER A 62 -33.91 -20.44 14.66
C SER A 62 -33.13 -21.73 14.91
N LEU A 63 -33.48 -22.44 15.98
CA LEU A 63 -32.88 -23.74 16.29
C LEU A 63 -33.09 -24.74 15.15
N LEU A 64 -34.26 -24.69 14.49
CA LEU A 64 -34.58 -25.51 13.33
C LEU A 64 -33.69 -25.20 12.11
N ALA A 65 -33.23 -23.96 11.97
CA ALA A 65 -32.30 -23.60 10.90
C ALA A 65 -30.90 -24.19 11.13
N LEU A 66 -30.49 -24.35 12.40
CA LEU A 66 -29.23 -25.00 12.77
C LEU A 66 -29.28 -26.53 12.57
N PHE A 67 -30.43 -27.15 12.77
CA PHE A 67 -30.61 -28.60 12.56
C PHE A 67 -30.59 -29.04 11.09
N LYS A 68 -30.74 -28.12 10.13
CA LYS A 68 -30.54 -28.46 8.70
C LYS A 68 -29.08 -28.81 8.40
N GLU A 69 -28.14 -28.26 9.16
CA GLU A 69 -26.72 -28.54 9.07
C GLU A 69 -26.35 -29.66 10.07
N LYS A 70 -25.28 -30.42 9.81
CA LYS A 70 -24.75 -31.44 10.75
C LYS A 70 -24.05 -30.78 11.94
N LEU A 71 -24.80 -30.00 12.71
CA LEU A 71 -24.33 -29.25 13.86
C LEU A 71 -24.78 -29.92 15.15
N THR A 72 -23.86 -30.13 16.08
CA THR A 72 -24.15 -30.57 17.44
C THR A 72 -24.14 -29.36 18.36
N ILE A 73 -25.21 -29.19 19.13
CA ILE A 73 -25.32 -28.11 20.12
C ILE A 73 -25.10 -28.74 21.49
N ASN A 74 -23.97 -28.40 22.11
CA ASN A 74 -23.63 -28.85 23.45
C ASN A 74 -23.93 -27.72 24.44
N HIS A 75 -24.59 -28.06 25.54
CA HIS A 75 -24.87 -27.14 26.63
C HIS A 75 -23.96 -27.48 27.82
N SER A 76 -23.25 -26.49 28.34
CA SER A 76 -22.57 -26.53 29.63
C SER A 76 -23.14 -25.43 30.52
N GLU A 77 -23.15 -25.62 31.83
CA GLU A 77 -23.91 -24.85 32.85
C GLU A 77 -24.34 -23.42 32.51
N ASN A 78 -23.44 -22.58 31.98
CA ASN A 78 -23.74 -21.19 31.59
C ASN A 78 -23.25 -20.81 30.18
N SER A 79 -22.97 -21.80 29.33
CA SER A 79 -22.48 -21.62 27.96
C SER A 79 -23.01 -22.67 27.00
N PHE A 80 -23.13 -22.30 25.74
CA PHE A 80 -23.43 -23.23 24.66
C PHE A 80 -22.26 -23.28 23.69
N SER A 81 -21.99 -24.46 23.15
CA SER A 81 -21.10 -24.64 22.00
C SER A 81 -21.84 -25.25 20.83
N ILE A 82 -21.57 -24.74 19.64
CA ILE A 82 -22.02 -25.30 18.37
C ILE A 82 -20.79 -25.94 17.73
N GLU A 83 -20.88 -27.23 17.47
CA GLU A 83 -19.83 -28.05 16.87
C GLU A 83 -20.25 -28.51 15.47
N SER A 84 -19.30 -28.49 14.54
CA SER A 84 -19.44 -29.02 13.19
C SER A 84 -18.26 -29.94 12.90
N ASN A 85 -18.52 -31.18 12.52
CA ASN A 85 -17.49 -32.17 12.14
C ASN A 85 -16.32 -32.25 13.16
N ASN A 86 -16.63 -32.39 14.45
CA ASN A 86 -15.68 -32.43 15.58
C ASN A 86 -14.84 -31.15 15.80
N SER A 87 -15.24 -30.02 15.21
CA SER A 87 -14.63 -28.71 15.46
C SER A 87 -15.64 -27.74 16.07
N THR A 88 -15.25 -27.06 17.15
CA THR A 88 -16.08 -26.05 17.81
C THR A 88 -16.18 -24.80 16.93
N LEU A 89 -17.35 -24.59 16.35
CA LEU A 89 -17.64 -23.44 15.51
C LEU A 89 -17.78 -22.19 16.38
N LEU A 90 -18.59 -22.28 17.42
CA LEU A 90 -18.91 -21.18 18.31
C LEU A 90 -19.02 -21.69 19.74
N SER A 91 -18.47 -20.94 20.69
CA SER A 91 -18.67 -21.17 22.13
C SER A 91 -18.96 -19.83 22.78
N ARG A 92 -20.12 -19.71 23.43
CA ARG A 92 -20.56 -18.46 24.06
C ARG A 92 -21.33 -18.71 25.34
N LYS A 93 -21.30 -17.70 26.22
CA LYS A 93 -22.12 -17.67 27.42
C LYS A 93 -23.57 -17.39 27.07
N ILE A 94 -24.48 -18.04 27.80
CA ILE A 94 -25.90 -17.74 27.74
C ILE A 94 -26.13 -16.51 28.61
N ILE A 95 -26.79 -15.49 28.07
CA ILE A 95 -27.10 -14.24 28.81
C ILE A 95 -28.61 -14.08 28.78
N ASN A 96 -29.24 -13.89 29.94
CA ASN A 96 -30.69 -13.72 30.08
C ASN A 96 -31.50 -14.86 29.43
N GLN A 97 -31.03 -16.11 29.56
CA GLN A 97 -31.64 -17.30 28.94
C GLN A 97 -31.67 -17.27 27.40
N LEU A 98 -30.91 -16.38 26.76
CA LEU A 98 -30.84 -16.24 25.31
C LEU A 98 -29.44 -16.59 24.80
N MET A 99 -29.40 -17.34 23.70
CA MET A 99 -28.17 -17.59 22.93
C MET A 99 -27.87 -16.39 22.05
N ASN A 100 -27.19 -15.39 22.61
CA ASN A 100 -26.80 -14.21 21.84
C ASN A 100 -25.52 -14.47 21.03
N ILE A 101 -25.54 -14.08 19.75
CA ILE A 101 -24.40 -14.20 18.84
C ILE A 101 -24.02 -12.79 18.39
N ASP A 102 -22.93 -12.28 18.95
CA ASP A 102 -22.35 -11.02 18.47
C ASP A 102 -21.55 -11.27 17.19
N TYR A 103 -21.69 -10.34 16.24
CA TYR A 103 -20.92 -10.35 15.00
C TYR A 103 -19.45 -10.06 15.30
N ILE A 104 -18.58 -11.05 15.09
CA ILE A 104 -17.14 -10.82 15.11
C ILE A 104 -16.75 -10.37 13.70
N LEU A 105 -16.69 -9.06 13.48
CA LEU A 105 -16.05 -8.51 12.29
C LEU A 105 -14.60 -9.02 12.26
N PRO A 106 -14.09 -9.47 11.10
CA PRO A 106 -12.66 -9.66 10.95
C PRO A 106 -11.97 -8.32 11.23
N LYS A 107 -11.26 -8.23 12.35
CA LYS A 107 -10.44 -7.06 12.67
C LYS A 107 -9.19 -7.13 11.81
N ALA A 108 -9.17 -6.38 10.72
CA ALA A 108 -7.93 -6.11 10.02
C ALA A 108 -7.18 -5.00 10.76
N HIS A 109 -5.91 -5.22 11.08
CA HIS A 109 -5.04 -4.13 11.51
C HIS A 109 -4.77 -3.23 10.31
N LEU A 110 -5.49 -2.11 10.24
CA LEU A 110 -5.19 -1.05 9.29
C LEU A 110 -3.92 -0.35 9.75
N THR A 111 -2.79 -0.74 9.18
CA THR A 111 -1.57 0.06 9.32
C THR A 111 -1.79 1.39 8.63
N THR A 112 -1.50 2.49 9.32
CA THR A 112 -1.56 3.84 8.77
C THR A 112 -0.76 3.88 7.47
N TYR A 113 -1.42 4.34 6.41
CA TYR A 113 -0.90 4.33 5.05
C TYR A 113 0.04 5.52 4.85
N ASP A 114 1.25 5.43 5.38
CA ASP A 114 2.30 6.39 5.06
C ASP A 114 3.11 5.88 3.86
N LYS A 115 2.88 6.52 2.70
CA LYS A 115 3.53 6.17 1.43
C LYS A 115 5.05 6.32 1.54
N ASN A 116 5.51 7.35 2.26
CA ASN A 116 6.92 7.64 2.45
C ASN A 116 7.62 6.56 3.27
N LEU A 117 6.96 6.05 4.31
CA LEU A 117 7.52 5.02 5.17
C LEU A 117 7.79 3.72 4.40
N ARG A 118 6.90 3.33 3.47
CA ARG A 118 7.13 2.13 2.64
C ARG A 118 8.24 2.35 1.61
N HIS A 119 8.27 3.50 0.95
CA HIS A 119 9.36 3.85 0.03
C HIS A 119 10.72 3.80 0.74
N GLN A 120 10.82 4.35 1.95
CA GLN A 120 12.02 4.29 2.79
C GLN A 120 12.38 2.85 3.19
N ARG A 121 11.41 2.07 3.70
CA ARG A 121 11.64 0.68 4.14
C ARG A 121 12.02 -0.27 3.02
N LEU A 122 11.61 0.00 1.78
CA LEU A 122 11.98 -0.79 0.60
C LEU A 122 13.34 -0.38 0.01
N GLY A 123 14.08 0.53 0.65
CA GLY A 123 15.39 0.98 0.17
C GLY A 123 15.31 1.98 -0.96
N HIS A 124 14.36 2.90 -0.92
CA HIS A 124 14.20 3.98 -1.91
C HIS A 124 14.12 3.49 -3.37
N PRO A 125 13.30 2.49 -3.71
CA PRO A 125 13.20 1.99 -5.08
C PRO A 125 12.65 3.07 -6.02
N GLY A 126 13.07 3.03 -7.28
CA GLY A 126 12.54 3.92 -8.32
C GLY A 126 11.05 3.70 -8.58
N ILE A 127 10.40 4.68 -9.19
CA ILE A 127 8.95 4.67 -9.44
C ILE A 127 8.51 3.45 -10.26
N ALA A 128 9.32 3.03 -11.24
CA ALA A 128 9.05 1.85 -12.05
C ALA A 128 8.98 0.56 -11.21
N VAL A 129 9.89 0.40 -10.24
CA VAL A 129 9.93 -0.76 -9.34
C VAL A 129 8.74 -0.75 -8.38
N LEU A 130 8.39 0.42 -7.82
CA LEU A 130 7.20 0.59 -6.99
C LEU A 130 5.92 0.22 -7.76
N LYS A 131 5.83 0.61 -9.03
CA LYS A 131 4.71 0.26 -9.92
C LYS A 131 4.60 -1.25 -10.10
N HIS A 132 5.72 -1.92 -10.36
CA HIS A 132 5.76 -3.38 -10.54
C HIS A 132 5.35 -4.13 -9.26
N LEU A 133 5.66 -3.57 -8.09
CA LEU A 133 5.30 -4.14 -6.80
C LEU A 133 3.84 -3.83 -6.37
N GLY A 134 3.07 -3.12 -7.19
CA GLY A 134 1.67 -2.76 -6.89
C GLY A 134 1.54 -1.66 -5.83
N PHE A 135 2.61 -0.89 -5.57
CA PHE A 135 2.57 0.24 -4.65
C PHE A 135 2.08 1.53 -5.32
N PRO A 136 1.46 2.44 -4.56
CA PRO A 136 1.08 3.76 -5.06
C PRO A 136 2.31 4.54 -5.55
N THR A 137 2.25 5.05 -6.77
CA THR A 137 3.37 5.76 -7.42
C THR A 137 3.26 7.29 -7.40
N ARG A 138 2.20 7.86 -6.79
CA ARG A 138 1.94 9.31 -6.84
C ARG A 138 2.83 10.11 -5.87
N ASP A 139 3.63 11.00 -6.46
CA ASP A 139 4.21 12.29 -6.02
C ASP A 139 4.61 12.44 -4.55
N THR A 140 5.19 11.40 -3.95
CA THR A 140 5.97 11.61 -2.75
C THR A 140 7.37 12.03 -3.12
N ILE A 141 7.65 13.33 -3.04
CA ILE A 141 9.00 13.85 -3.14
C ILE A 141 9.77 13.34 -1.92
N CYS A 142 10.71 12.44 -2.16
CA CYS A 142 11.61 11.96 -1.14
C CYS A 142 12.90 12.77 -1.20
N THR A 143 13.14 13.59 -0.18
CA THR A 143 14.35 14.44 -0.07
C THR A 143 15.65 13.65 -0.20
N ILE A 144 15.69 12.42 0.34
CA ILE A 144 16.84 11.52 0.22
C ILE A 144 17.07 11.09 -1.23
N CYS A 145 16.01 10.75 -1.96
CA CYS A 145 16.15 10.42 -3.39
C CYS A 145 16.52 11.63 -4.22
N GLU A 146 15.99 12.80 -3.92
CA GLU A 146 16.32 14.03 -4.63
C GLU A 146 17.82 14.36 -4.51
N LEU A 147 18.39 14.24 -3.31
CA LEU A 147 19.81 14.48 -3.09
C LEU A 147 20.73 13.41 -3.72
N ASN A 148 20.31 12.14 -3.72
CA ASN A 148 21.17 11.02 -4.12
C ASN A 148 20.90 10.48 -5.54
N LYS A 149 19.78 10.86 -6.15
CA LYS A 149 19.36 10.42 -7.50
C LYS A 149 19.05 11.58 -8.43
N ALA A 150 19.38 12.82 -8.05
CA ALA A 150 19.35 13.92 -8.99
C ALA A 150 20.40 13.68 -10.07
N ASP A 151 19.94 13.59 -11.30
CA ASP A 151 20.80 13.56 -12.46
C ASP A 151 21.13 15.00 -12.87
N LYS A 152 22.38 15.20 -13.29
CA LYS A 152 22.83 16.48 -13.82
C LYS A 152 22.06 16.76 -15.11
N GLN A 153 21.33 17.87 -15.14
CA GLN A 153 20.66 18.29 -16.37
C GLN A 153 21.68 18.55 -17.48
N PRO A 154 21.33 18.30 -18.76
CA PRO A 154 22.21 18.61 -19.87
C PRO A 154 22.51 20.11 -19.90
N PHE A 155 23.78 20.45 -20.12
CA PHE A 155 24.17 21.83 -20.35
C PHE A 155 23.76 22.23 -21.76
N ASN A 156 22.96 23.29 -21.88
CA ASN A 156 22.55 23.86 -23.16
C ASN A 156 23.45 25.01 -23.62
N GLU A 157 24.51 25.30 -22.87
CA GLU A 157 25.45 26.36 -23.21
C GLU A 157 26.32 25.94 -24.40
N LYS A 158 26.45 26.85 -25.36
CA LYS A 158 27.39 26.74 -26.48
C LYS A 158 28.47 27.78 -26.27
N PHE A 159 29.69 27.45 -26.66
CA PHE A 159 30.74 28.46 -26.78
C PHE A 159 30.33 29.52 -27.80
N ASP A 160 30.69 30.78 -27.53
CA ASP A 160 30.48 31.87 -28.48
C ASP A 160 31.20 31.59 -29.80
N ASN A 161 30.63 32.06 -30.90
CA ASN A 161 31.26 31.92 -32.20
C ASN A 161 32.45 32.87 -32.31
N ALA A 162 33.62 32.33 -32.65
CA ALA A 162 34.81 33.09 -33.01
C ALA A 162 34.87 33.21 -34.55
N LEU A 163 35.14 34.41 -35.08
CA LEU A 163 35.05 34.68 -36.53
C LEU A 163 36.43 34.85 -37.18
N LEU A 164 37.39 35.39 -36.44
CA LEU A 164 38.75 35.67 -36.90
C LEU A 164 39.78 34.84 -36.10
N PRO A 165 40.94 34.54 -36.70
CA PRO A 165 42.06 33.92 -35.98
C PRO A 165 42.42 34.72 -34.73
N LEU A 166 42.50 34.01 -33.60
CA LEU A 166 42.84 34.53 -32.25
C LEU A 166 41.69 35.27 -31.54
N ASP A 167 40.47 35.31 -32.10
CA ASP A 167 39.28 35.83 -31.40
C ASP A 167 38.95 35.03 -30.12
N CYS A 168 39.11 33.70 -30.18
CA CYS A 168 38.94 32.83 -29.03
C CYS A 168 40.04 31.76 -29.01
N VAL A 169 40.78 31.72 -27.90
CA VAL A 169 41.85 30.76 -27.65
C VAL A 169 41.51 30.00 -26.38
N HIS A 170 41.38 28.69 -26.52
CA HIS A 170 41.19 27.77 -25.41
C HIS A 170 42.57 27.36 -24.91
N ILE A 171 42.84 27.63 -23.63
CA ILE A 171 44.09 27.29 -22.98
C ILE A 171 43.80 26.37 -21.80
N ASP A 172 44.38 25.19 -21.82
CA ASP A 172 44.25 24.21 -20.73
C ASP A 172 45.62 23.78 -20.22
N LEU A 173 45.76 23.68 -18.89
CA LEU A 173 47.00 23.28 -18.24
C LEU A 173 46.89 21.82 -17.80
N VAL A 174 47.72 20.97 -18.39
CA VAL A 174 47.73 19.55 -18.11
C VAL A 174 48.96 19.20 -17.26
N GLY A 175 48.74 18.62 -16.08
CA GLY A 175 49.74 18.08 -15.17
C GLY A 175 49.08 17.76 -13.84
N LEU A 176 49.69 17.23 -12.79
CA LEU A 176 51.03 16.70 -12.53
C LEU A 176 51.24 15.37 -13.24
N ILE A 177 52.14 15.31 -14.23
CA ILE A 177 52.46 14.05 -14.90
C ILE A 177 53.39 13.23 -13.99
N HIS A 178 52.94 12.02 -13.61
CA HIS A 178 53.66 11.15 -12.67
C HIS A 178 55.11 10.86 -13.07
N LEU A 179 55.34 10.66 -14.37
CA LEU A 179 56.67 10.47 -14.93
C LEU A 179 57.08 11.75 -15.67
N PRO A 180 58.05 12.53 -15.14
CA PRO A 180 58.50 13.72 -15.83
C PRO A 180 59.15 13.36 -17.17
N SER A 181 59.11 14.30 -18.11
CA SER A 181 59.88 14.19 -19.36
C SER A 181 61.38 14.07 -19.09
N ILE A 182 62.15 13.71 -20.13
CA ILE A 182 63.63 13.67 -20.07
C ILE A 182 64.19 15.02 -19.57
N SER A 183 63.54 16.13 -19.93
CA SER A 183 63.91 17.50 -19.53
C SER A 183 63.26 17.96 -18.22
N ARG A 184 62.67 17.05 -17.44
CA ARG A 184 62.03 17.29 -16.13
C ARG A 184 60.75 18.14 -16.14
N PHE A 185 60.16 18.40 -17.30
CA PHE A 185 58.81 18.98 -17.38
C PHE A 185 57.76 18.01 -16.82
N GLN A 186 56.84 18.55 -16.03
CA GLN A 186 55.76 17.82 -15.36
C GLN A 186 54.37 18.32 -15.76
N TYR A 187 54.34 19.40 -16.54
CA TYR A 187 53.14 20.04 -17.02
C TYR A 187 53.32 20.35 -18.52
N PHE A 188 52.21 20.46 -19.24
CA PHE A 188 52.19 21.10 -20.54
C PHE A 188 50.93 21.93 -20.70
N LEU A 189 51.06 23.02 -21.43
CA LEU A 189 49.98 23.92 -21.79
C LEU A 189 49.45 23.52 -23.17
N SER A 190 48.16 23.25 -23.30
CA SER A 190 47.51 23.03 -24.59
C SER A 190 46.78 24.31 -25.00
N ILE A 191 47.20 24.88 -26.12
CA ILE A 191 46.65 26.11 -26.68
C ILE A 191 45.93 25.75 -27.98
N THR A 192 44.62 25.98 -28.06
CA THR A 192 43.81 25.70 -29.24
C THR A 192 43.08 26.96 -29.70
N ASN A 193 43.27 27.35 -30.94
CA ASN A 193 42.51 28.42 -31.58
C ASN A 193 41.16 27.88 -32.06
N GLN A 194 40.06 28.48 -31.63
CA GLN A 194 38.71 27.99 -31.96
C GLN A 194 38.36 28.11 -33.45
N THR A 195 38.84 29.16 -34.12
CA THR A 195 38.48 29.43 -35.54
C THR A 195 39.27 28.57 -36.52
N THR A 196 40.58 28.47 -36.32
CA THR A 196 41.48 27.77 -37.25
C THR A 196 41.70 26.32 -36.84
N SER A 197 41.25 25.91 -35.66
CA SER A 197 41.61 24.63 -35.03
C SER A 197 43.13 24.42 -34.89
N TYR A 198 43.93 25.48 -34.97
CA TYR A 198 45.38 25.41 -34.76
C TYR A 198 45.68 25.06 -33.30
N LYS A 199 46.62 24.14 -33.10
CA LYS A 199 47.00 23.64 -31.78
C LYS A 199 48.50 23.83 -31.55
N MET A 200 48.85 24.33 -30.38
CA MET A 200 50.22 24.48 -29.91
C MET A 200 50.33 23.90 -28.50
N THR A 201 51.49 23.34 -28.20
CA THR A 201 51.79 22.78 -26.88
C THR A 201 53.11 23.35 -26.36
N GLU A 202 53.11 23.80 -25.11
CA GLU A 202 54.30 24.29 -24.41
C GLU A 202 54.56 23.45 -23.16
N PHE A 203 55.81 23.06 -22.90
CA PHE A 203 56.17 22.25 -21.73
C PHE A 203 56.64 23.11 -20.56
N LEU A 204 56.13 22.82 -19.36
CA LEU A 204 56.37 23.61 -18.16
C LEU A 204 56.93 22.75 -17.02
N ALA A 205 57.87 23.30 -16.27
CA ALA A 205 58.56 22.58 -15.20
C ALA A 205 57.75 22.66 -13.90
N LYS A 206 57.16 23.82 -13.63
CA LYS A 206 56.30 24.06 -12.48
C LYS A 206 54.94 24.56 -12.93
N LYS A 207 53.94 24.33 -12.09
CA LYS A 207 52.61 24.94 -12.27
C LYS A 207 52.69 26.47 -12.25
N SER A 208 53.59 27.05 -11.47
CA SER A 208 53.81 28.52 -11.40
C SER A 208 54.35 29.14 -12.68
N ASP A 209 54.80 28.32 -13.63
CA ASP A 209 55.30 28.80 -14.93
C ASP A 209 54.12 29.01 -15.91
N SER A 210 52.89 28.65 -15.49
CA SER A 210 51.64 29.09 -16.12
C SER A 210 51.20 30.46 -15.59
N PHE A 211 50.23 31.07 -16.28
CA PHE A 211 49.68 32.41 -16.02
C PHE A 211 49.34 32.74 -14.56
#